data_AF-A0A6P2Q9U8-F1
#
_entry.id   AF-A0A6P2Q9U8-F1
#
_cell.length_a   1.000
_cell.length_b   1.000
_cell.length_c   1.000
_cell.angle_alpha   90.00
_cell.angle_beta   90.00
_cell.angle_gamma   90.00
#
_symmetry.space_group_name_H-M   'P 1'
#
loop_
_entity.id
_entity.type
_entity.pdbx_description
1 polymer ?
#
loop_
_entity_poly.entity_id
_entity_poly.type
_entity_poly.pdbx_seq_one_letter_code
_entity_poly.pdbx_strand_id
1 'polypeptide(L)'
;MSSHHDYIIEITAQHDALKPFAPENGQPLRFKIGDAVIYTNEFGAQFRRRVTGFYQPTEPSGLYARGRRYYLNSTSPWMPVAESSLRPDDSA
;
A
#
# COMPACT_ATOMS: atom_id res chain seq x y z
N MET A 1 2.05 6.34 28.58
CA MET A 1 2.02 5.35 27.48
C MET A 1 1.39 6.03 26.28
N SER A 2 2.02 5.98 25.12
CA SER A 2 1.45 6.54 23.87
C SER A 2 0.25 5.70 23.45
N SER A 3 -0.89 6.32 23.14
CA SER A 3 -2.08 5.63 22.66
C SER A 3 -1.92 5.22 21.19
N HIS A 4 -2.74 4.27 20.71
CA HIS A 4 -2.80 3.93 19.29
C HIS A 4 -3.04 5.15 18.39
N HIS A 5 -3.83 6.11 18.90
CA HIS A 5 -4.12 7.36 18.24
C HIS A 5 -2.87 8.26 18.13
N ASP A 6 -2.15 8.45 19.23
CA ASP A 6 -0.91 9.24 19.25
C ASP A 6 0.15 8.66 18.31
N TYR A 7 0.24 7.34 18.25
CA TYR A 7 1.14 6.65 17.32
C TYR A 7 0.74 6.85 15.85
N ILE A 8 -0.57 6.84 15.51
CA ILE A 8 -1.03 7.16 14.15
C ILE A 8 -0.70 8.61 13.79
N ILE A 9 -0.85 9.54 14.74
CA ILE A 9 -0.47 10.95 14.53
C ILE A 9 1.02 11.06 14.21
N GLU A 10 1.88 10.41 15.00
CA GLU A 10 3.33 10.47 14.81
C GLU A 10 3.76 9.93 13.44
N ILE A 11 3.30 8.74 13.06
CA ILE A 11 3.66 8.15 11.76
C ILE A 11 3.14 8.98 10.59
N THR A 12 1.96 9.59 10.75
CA THR A 12 1.39 10.45 9.71
C THR A 12 2.18 11.74 9.59
N ALA A 13 2.58 12.35 10.70
CA ALA A 13 3.42 13.56 10.67
C ALA A 13 4.78 13.30 10.02
N GLN A 14 5.43 12.17 10.31
CA GLN A 14 6.68 11.77 9.65
C GLN A 14 6.48 11.52 8.15
N HIS A 15 5.40 10.84 7.79
CA HIS A 15 5.02 10.62 6.40
C HIS A 15 4.81 11.94 5.65
N ASP A 16 4.04 12.86 6.20
CA ASP A 16 3.69 14.12 5.53
C ASP A 16 4.89 15.05 5.38
N ALA A 17 5.82 15.02 6.34
CA ALA A 17 7.06 15.78 6.29
C ALA A 17 8.03 15.26 5.22
N LEU A 18 8.15 13.93 5.07
CA LEU A 18 9.13 13.31 4.18
C LEU A 18 8.55 12.93 2.82
N LYS A 19 7.23 12.76 2.73
CA LYS A 19 6.49 12.15 1.62
C LYS A 19 7.26 11.00 1.01
N PRO A 20 7.50 9.90 1.74
CA PRO A 20 8.45 8.87 1.30
C PRO A 20 7.92 7.97 0.17
N PHE A 21 6.59 7.90 -0.03
CA PHE A 21 5.97 6.95 -0.95
C PHE A 21 5.35 7.62 -2.18
N ALA A 22 5.30 6.89 -3.30
CA ALA A 22 4.56 7.31 -4.48
C ALA A 22 3.04 7.35 -4.18
N PRO A 23 2.26 8.24 -4.81
CA PRO A 23 2.71 9.27 -5.75
C PRO A 23 3.21 10.57 -5.09
N GLU A 24 3.13 10.69 -3.77
CA GLU A 24 3.38 11.94 -3.04
C GLU A 24 4.84 12.39 -3.09
N ASN A 25 5.76 11.44 -3.26
CA ASN A 25 7.18 11.68 -3.47
C ASN A 25 7.54 12.12 -4.90
N GLY A 26 6.54 12.36 -5.76
CA GLY A 26 6.73 12.76 -7.16
C GLY A 26 7.03 11.62 -8.13
N GLN A 27 7.18 10.39 -7.66
CA GLN A 27 7.29 9.20 -8.51
C GLN A 27 5.89 8.67 -8.88
N PRO A 28 5.70 8.07 -10.07
CA PRO A 28 4.45 7.41 -10.40
C PRO A 28 4.27 6.14 -9.56
N LEU A 29 3.02 5.75 -9.31
CA LEU A 29 2.70 4.41 -8.82
C LEU A 29 3.25 3.36 -9.80
N ARG A 30 3.94 2.34 -9.27
CA ARG A 30 4.61 1.32 -10.08
C ARG A 30 3.65 0.45 -10.90
N PHE A 31 2.51 0.10 -10.33
CA PHE A 31 1.51 -0.80 -10.94
C PHE A 31 0.24 -0.05 -11.35
N LYS A 32 -0.44 -0.56 -12.38
CA LYS A 32 -1.72 -0.08 -12.91
C LYS A 32 -2.85 -1.05 -12.57
N ILE A 33 -4.08 -0.55 -12.58
CA ILE A 33 -5.27 -1.40 -12.49
C ILE A 33 -5.25 -2.39 -13.66
N GLY A 34 -5.45 -3.67 -13.35
CA GLY A 34 -5.37 -4.74 -14.31
C GLY A 34 -4.03 -5.47 -14.33
N ASP A 35 -2.95 -4.94 -13.76
CA ASP A 35 -1.65 -5.61 -13.75
C ASP A 35 -1.70 -6.92 -12.94
N ALA A 36 -1.09 -7.97 -13.49
CA ALA A 36 -0.85 -9.22 -12.79
C ALA A 36 0.39 -9.07 -11.89
N VAL A 37 0.25 -9.43 -10.62
CA VAL A 37 1.28 -9.25 -9.60
C VAL A 37 1.38 -10.47 -8.70
N ILE A 38 2.58 -10.71 -8.16
CA ILE A 38 2.79 -11.60 -7.03
C ILE A 38 2.76 -10.75 -5.76
N TYR A 39 1.75 -10.97 -4.92
CA TYR A 39 1.65 -10.38 -3.59
C TYR A 39 2.31 -11.29 -2.55
N THR A 40 3.22 -10.73 -1.75
CA THR A 40 3.82 -11.41 -0.60
C THR A 40 3.24 -10.83 0.68
N ASN A 41 2.58 -11.66 1.50
CA ASN A 41 2.03 -11.22 2.78
C ASN A 41 3.11 -11.10 3.87
N GLU A 42 2.70 -10.65 5.06
CA GLU A 42 3.61 -10.47 6.22
C GLU A 42 4.26 -11.76 6.72
N PHE A 43 3.71 -12.93 6.37
CA PHE A 43 4.26 -14.25 6.69
C PHE A 43 5.17 -14.80 5.57
N GLY A 44 5.43 -14.02 4.52
CA GLY A 44 6.24 -14.44 3.38
C GLY A 44 5.51 -15.33 2.36
N ALA A 45 4.22 -15.60 2.55
CA ALA A 45 3.43 -16.39 1.61
C ALA A 45 3.08 -15.58 0.35
N GLN A 46 3.19 -16.22 -0.81
CA GLN A 46 3.03 -15.58 -2.11
C GLN A 46 1.75 -15.98 -2.82
N PHE A 47 1.09 -15.01 -3.43
CA PHE A 47 -0.19 -15.20 -4.11
C PHE A 47 -0.21 -14.45 -5.44
N ARG A 48 -0.62 -15.14 -6.51
CA ARG A 48 -0.97 -14.48 -7.78
C ARG A 48 -2.24 -13.68 -7.60
N ARG A 49 -2.16 -12.38 -7.91
CA ARG A 49 -3.26 -11.42 -7.78
C ARG A 49 -3.25 -10.45 -8.95
N ARG A 50 -4.30 -9.65 -9.03
CA ARG A 50 -4.45 -8.55 -9.97
C ARG A 50 -4.75 -7.28 -9.21
N VAL A 51 -4.14 -6.17 -9.63
CA VAL A 51 -4.45 -4.84 -9.09
C VAL A 51 -5.86 -4.46 -9.53
N THR A 52 -6.71 -4.10 -8.57
CA THR A 52 -8.12 -3.74 -8.81
C THR A 52 -8.40 -2.27 -8.61
N GLY A 53 -7.53 -1.55 -7.89
CA GLY A 53 -7.72 -0.14 -7.60
C GLY A 53 -6.59 0.44 -6.79
N PHE A 54 -6.70 1.75 -6.52
CA PHE A 54 -5.76 2.48 -5.69
C PHE A 54 -6.40 2.88 -4.37
N TYR A 55 -5.61 2.84 -3.31
CA TYR A 55 -6.02 3.32 -2.01
C TYR A 55 -5.76 4.81 -1.88
N GLN A 56 -6.84 5.59 -1.76
CA GLN A 56 -6.82 7.05 -1.66
C GLN A 56 -7.78 7.47 -0.54
N PRO A 57 -7.34 7.44 0.73
CA PRO A 57 -8.18 7.88 1.84
C PRO A 57 -8.40 9.40 1.78
N THR A 58 -9.57 9.85 2.24
CA THR A 58 -9.92 11.28 2.35
C THR A 58 -9.45 11.92 3.65
N GLU A 59 -9.10 11.11 4.65
CA GLU A 59 -8.61 11.51 5.96
C GLU A 59 -7.22 10.92 6.23
N PRO A 60 -6.47 11.47 7.19
CA PRO A 60 -5.24 10.86 7.68
C PRO A 60 -5.39 9.36 7.96
N SER A 61 -4.54 8.55 7.33
CA SER A 61 -4.61 7.09 7.44
C SER A 61 -3.22 6.53 7.70
N GLY A 62 -3.06 5.83 8.83
CA GLY A 62 -1.82 5.12 9.14
C GLY A 62 -1.46 4.04 8.11
N LEU A 63 -2.44 3.48 7.40
CA LEU A 63 -2.17 2.54 6.29
C LEU A 63 -1.52 3.25 5.11
N TYR A 64 -2.02 4.44 4.78
CA TYR A 64 -1.47 5.27 3.73
C TYR A 64 -0.11 5.85 4.16
N ALA A 65 0.04 6.31 5.39
CA ALA A 65 1.30 6.78 5.94
C ALA A 65 2.42 5.71 5.91
N ARG A 66 2.06 4.43 5.82
CA ARG A 66 2.97 3.28 5.71
C ARG A 66 3.15 2.75 4.29
N GLY A 67 2.74 3.50 3.28
CA GLY A 67 2.99 3.18 1.87
C GLY A 67 2.03 2.16 1.26
N ARG A 68 0.89 1.87 1.91
CA ARG A 68 -0.17 1.07 1.27
C ARG A 68 -0.86 1.90 0.21
N ARG A 69 -0.90 1.38 -1.02
CA ARG A 69 -1.37 2.12 -2.22
C ARG A 69 -2.29 1.31 -3.12
N TYR A 70 -2.35 -0.02 -2.98
CA TYR A 70 -3.01 -0.89 -3.96
C TYR A 70 -4.11 -1.75 -3.34
N TYR A 71 -5.22 -1.88 -4.04
CA TYR A 71 -6.20 -2.95 -3.81
C TYR A 71 -5.94 -4.11 -4.77
N LEU A 72 -6.17 -5.31 -4.26
CA LEU A 72 -5.99 -6.57 -5.01
C LEU A 72 -7.30 -7.36 -5.04
N ASN A 73 -7.45 -8.22 -6.04
CA ASN A 73 -8.51 -9.25 -6.10
C ASN A 73 -8.28 -10.40 -5.09
N SER A 74 -8.03 -10.06 -3.83
CA SER A 74 -7.81 -11.02 -2.74
C SER A 74 -9.11 -11.37 -2.02
N THR A 75 -9.02 -12.27 -1.03
CA THR A 75 -10.11 -12.57 -0.09
C THR A 75 -10.43 -11.42 0.85
N SER A 76 -9.59 -10.38 0.90
CA SER A 76 -9.80 -9.15 1.66
C SER A 76 -9.66 -7.94 0.73
N PRO A 77 -10.61 -7.75 -0.22
CA PRO A 77 -10.48 -6.77 -1.30
C PRO A 77 -10.51 -5.31 -0.81
N TRP A 78 -10.98 -5.08 0.43
CA TRP A 78 -11.03 -3.79 1.10
C TRP A 78 -9.73 -3.41 1.82
N MET A 79 -8.76 -4.32 1.95
CA MET A 79 -7.50 -4.07 2.65
C MET A 79 -6.41 -3.69 1.65
N PRO A 80 -5.84 -2.47 1.73
CA PRO A 80 -4.79 -2.07 0.81
C PRO A 80 -3.44 -2.67 1.19
N VAL A 81 -2.57 -2.87 0.19
CA VAL A 81 -1.23 -3.44 0.36
C VAL A 81 -0.14 -2.44 -0.05
N ALA A 82 1.06 -2.63 0.51
CA ALA A 82 2.23 -1.81 0.20
C ALA A 82 2.82 -2.15 -1.17
N GLU A 83 3.35 -1.15 -1.86
CA GLU A 83 4.06 -1.37 -3.14
C GLU A 83 5.22 -2.35 -2.98
N SER A 84 5.94 -2.28 -1.85
CA SER A 84 7.06 -3.16 -1.51
C SER A 84 6.66 -4.63 -1.33
N SER A 85 5.38 -4.93 -1.10
CA SER A 85 4.84 -6.29 -1.01
C SER A 85 4.48 -6.87 -2.38
N LEU A 86 4.64 -6.10 -3.46
CA LEU A 86 4.26 -6.47 -4.82
C LEU A 86 5.50 -6.61 -5.72
N ARG A 87 5.45 -7.60 -6.60
CA ARG A 87 6.34 -7.71 -7.76
C ARG A 87 5.52 -8.07 -9.00
N PRO A 88 5.97 -7.70 -10.21
CA PRO A 88 5.34 -8.14 -11.45
C PRO A 88 5.21 -9.67 -11.49
N ASP A 89 4.09 -10.17 -12.03
CA ASP A 89 3.98 -11.57 -12.44
C ASP A 89 4.36 -11.67 -13.92
N ASP A 90 5.64 -12.00 -14.19
CA ASP A 90 6.19 -12.12 -15.55
C ASP A 90 5.71 -13.38 -16.29
N SER A 91 4.77 -14.14 -15.72
CA SER A 91 4.21 -15.35 -16.32
C SER A 91 3.16 -15.08 -17.41
N ALA A 92 3.11 -13.85 -17.97
CA ALA A 92 2.09 -13.39 -18.91
C ALA A 92 2.42 -13.70 -20.37
#